data_AF-N2AHH0-F1
#
_entry.id   AF-N2AHH0-F1
#
_cell.length_a   1.000
_cell.length_b   1.000
_cell.length_c   1.000
_cell.angle_alpha   90.00
_cell.angle_beta   90.00
_cell.angle_gamma   90.00
#
_symmetry.space_group_name_H-M   'P 1'
#
loop_
_entity.id
_entity.type
_entity.pdbx_description
1 polymer ?
#
loop_
_entity_poly.entity_id
_entity_poly.type
_entity_poly.pdbx_seq_one_letter_code
_entity_poly.pdbx_strand_id
1 'polypeptide(L)'
;MAVIVIVNVIIGLIVSYLCAKGLGFGFSLWTMSVDFIACGIILALSSIPVRDHFNEASTLLFLASLMAGVGIITLIIALVVKVPRQYGKSALRELGIILELAGIIVFVTLWDRPIEISSLIIPEISVLVGLWLLVENRK
;
A
#
# COMPACT_ATOMS: atom_id res chain seq x y z
N MET A 1 1.04 -11.23 -19.76
CA MET A 1 1.38 -10.83 -18.38
C MET A 1 2.02 -9.44 -18.33
N ALA A 2 3.16 -9.20 -18.99
CA ALA A 2 3.83 -7.88 -19.01
C ALA A 2 2.95 -6.71 -19.46
N VAL A 3 2.14 -6.89 -20.52
CA VAL A 3 1.21 -5.87 -21.01
C VAL A 3 0.15 -5.48 -19.96
N ILE A 4 -0.39 -6.47 -19.23
CA ILE A 4 -1.38 -6.25 -18.17
C ILE A 4 -0.73 -5.49 -17.01
N VAL A 5 0.50 -5.83 -16.64
CA VAL A 5 1.27 -5.12 -15.60
C VAL A 5 1.45 -3.66 -16.00
N ILE A 6 1.91 -3.41 -17.22
CA ILE A 6 2.15 -2.05 -17.73
C ILE A 6 0.86 -1.23 -17.72
N VAL A 7 -0.25 -1.78 -18.21
CA VAL A 7 -1.56 -1.11 -18.20
C VAL A 7 -1.99 -0.79 -16.76
N ASN A 8 -1.86 -1.73 -15.83
CA ASN A 8 -2.22 -1.50 -14.43
C ASN A 8 -1.32 -0.47 -13.75
N VAL A 9 -0.02 -0.43 -14.06
CA VAL A 9 0.89 0.62 -13.57
C VAL A 9 0.47 1.98 -14.13
N ILE A 10 0.12 2.08 -15.41
CA ILE A 10 -0.36 3.33 -16.02
C ILE A 10 -1.65 3.79 -15.34
N ILE A 11 -2.62 2.89 -15.13
CA ILE A 11 -3.86 3.20 -14.41
C ILE A 11 -3.55 3.67 -12.99
N GLY A 12 -2.66 2.97 -12.27
CA GLY A 12 -2.21 3.33 -10.93
C GLY A 12 -1.58 4.72 -10.88
N LEU A 13 -0.75 5.07 -11.87
CA LEU A 13 -0.16 6.40 -12.00
C LEU A 13 -1.20 7.48 -12.30
N ILE A 14 -2.20 7.20 -13.16
CA ILE A 14 -3.29 8.13 -13.45
C ILE A 14 -4.13 8.38 -12.18
N VAL A 15 -4.51 7.33 -11.46
CA VAL A 15 -5.27 7.44 -10.21
C VAL A 15 -4.46 8.20 -9.16
N SER A 16 -3.16 7.89 -9.04
CA SER A 16 -2.26 8.60 -8.14
C SER A 16 -2.15 10.09 -8.49
N TYR A 17 -2.01 10.42 -9.76
CA TYR A 17 -1.97 11.80 -10.24
C TYR A 17 -3.30 12.53 -10.01
N LEU A 18 -4.44 11.88 -10.28
CA LEU A 18 -5.77 12.44 -10.05
C LEU A 18 -6.05 12.64 -8.56
N CYS A 19 -5.62 11.73 -7.70
CA CYS A 19 -5.66 11.90 -6.25
C CYS A 19 -4.79 13.08 -5.82
N ALA A 20 -3.54 13.16 -6.29
CA ALA A 20 -2.64 14.27 -5.97
C ALA A 20 -3.16 15.63 -6.47
N LYS A 21 -3.90 15.66 -7.59
CA LYS A 21 -4.48 16.88 -8.17
C LYS A 21 -5.84 17.26 -7.57
N GLY A 22 -6.66 16.28 -7.23
CA GLY A 22 -8.06 16.45 -6.82
C GLY A 22 -8.26 16.53 -5.31
N LEU A 23 -7.34 15.97 -4.52
CA LEU A 23 -7.44 16.01 -3.07
C LEU A 23 -6.75 17.27 -2.55
N GLY A 24 -7.55 18.27 -2.16
CA GLY A 24 -7.13 19.30 -1.19
C GLY A 24 -6.82 18.75 0.21
N PHE A 25 -6.57 17.44 0.34
CA PHE A 25 -5.96 16.81 1.51
C PHE A 25 -4.43 16.97 1.42
N GLY A 26 -3.74 16.96 2.56
CA GLY A 26 -2.28 17.12 2.63
C GLY A 26 -1.45 15.99 2.02
N PHE A 27 -2.00 15.19 1.11
CA PHE A 27 -1.28 14.17 0.37
C PHE A 27 -0.31 14.82 -0.61
N SER A 28 0.95 14.93 -0.18
CA SER A 28 2.02 15.27 -1.09
C SER A 28 2.38 14.05 -1.94
N LEU A 29 2.92 14.29 -3.14
CA LEU A 29 3.54 13.24 -3.96
C LEU A 29 4.56 12.41 -3.17
N TRP A 30 5.23 13.02 -2.18
CA TRP A 30 6.15 12.32 -1.29
C TRP A 30 5.44 11.33 -0.36
N THR A 31 4.38 11.75 0.32
CA THR A 31 3.66 10.92 1.31
C THR A 31 2.95 9.76 0.61
N MET A 32 2.27 10.05 -0.50
CA MET A 32 1.64 9.03 -1.33
C MET A 32 2.62 7.94 -1.81
N SER A 33 3.85 8.33 -2.16
CA SER A 33 4.88 7.38 -2.60
C SER A 33 5.30 6.42 -1.50
N VAL A 34 5.51 6.97 -0.29
CA VAL A 34 5.87 6.19 0.89
C VAL A 34 4.73 5.24 1.28
N ASP A 35 3.48 5.71 1.23
CA ASP A 35 2.33 4.89 1.58
C ASP A 35 2.12 3.73 0.60
N PHE A 36 2.29 3.96 -0.71
CA PHE A 36 2.25 2.89 -1.72
C PHE A 36 3.37 1.87 -1.53
N ILE A 37 4.58 2.31 -1.18
CA ILE A 37 5.69 1.42 -0.87
C ILE A 37 5.38 0.59 0.38
N ALA A 38 4.88 1.22 1.45
CA ALA A 38 4.51 0.53 2.69
C ALA A 38 3.43 -0.54 2.44
N CYS A 39 2.38 -0.19 1.69
CA CYS A 39 1.35 -1.12 1.27
C CYS A 39 1.92 -2.30 0.47
N GLY A 40 2.80 -2.01 -0.50
CA GLY A 40 3.48 -3.04 -1.29
C GLY A 40 4.33 -4.00 -0.44
N ILE A 41 5.05 -3.49 0.57
CA ILE A 41 5.85 -4.30 1.49
C ILE A 41 4.94 -5.25 2.29
N ILE A 42 3.81 -4.76 2.79
CA ILE A 42 2.91 -5.56 3.62
C ILE A 42 2.26 -6.68 2.81
N LEU A 43 1.86 -6.39 1.59
CA LEU A 43 1.35 -7.40 0.66
C LEU A 43 2.43 -8.45 0.34
N ALA A 44 3.67 -8.03 0.13
CA ALA A 44 4.79 -8.94 -0.11
C ALA A 44 5.10 -9.82 1.12
N LEU A 45 5.13 -9.24 2.31
CA LEU A 45 5.34 -9.99 3.55
C LEU A 45 4.19 -10.97 3.81
N SER A 46 2.95 -10.56 3.56
CA SER A 46 1.76 -11.40 3.69
C SER A 46 1.74 -12.56 2.68
N SER A 47 2.53 -12.49 1.61
CA SER A 47 2.68 -13.62 0.69
C SER A 47 3.53 -14.76 1.26
N ILE A 48 4.43 -14.48 2.22
CA ILE A 48 5.35 -15.48 2.81
C ILE A 48 4.62 -16.65 3.46
N PRO A 49 3.64 -16.45 4.37
CA PRO A 49 2.94 -17.55 5.02
C PRO A 49 2.02 -18.32 4.06
N VAL A 50 1.73 -17.79 2.88
CA VAL A 50 0.81 -18.38 1.89
C VAL A 50 1.58 -18.91 0.66
N ARG A 51 2.92 -18.99 0.75
CA ARG A 51 3.80 -19.40 -0.36
C ARG A 51 3.51 -20.77 -0.93
N ASP A 52 3.03 -21.69 -0.08
CA ASP A 52 2.68 -23.05 -0.49
C ASP A 52 1.46 -23.08 -1.42
N HIS A 53 0.80 -21.95 -1.60
CA HIS A 53 -0.33 -21.79 -2.47
C HIS A 53 -0.10 -20.72 -3.53
N PHE A 54 0.15 -21.23 -4.74
CA PHE A 54 0.63 -20.43 -5.84
C PHE A 54 -0.32 -19.29 -6.22
N ASN A 55 -1.63 -19.49 -6.19
CA ASN A 55 -2.58 -18.51 -6.74
C ASN A 55 -2.64 -17.22 -5.89
N GLU A 56 -2.69 -17.38 -4.57
CA GLU A 56 -2.83 -16.32 -3.59
C GLU A 56 -1.49 -15.64 -3.34
N ALA A 57 -0.41 -16.42 -3.21
CA ALA A 57 0.94 -15.87 -3.14
C ALA A 57 1.28 -15.06 -4.40
N SER A 58 0.92 -15.56 -5.58
CA SER A 58 1.12 -14.82 -6.84
C SER A 58 0.26 -13.58 -6.92
N THR A 59 -0.99 -13.62 -6.46
CA THR A 59 -1.88 -12.45 -6.44
C THR A 59 -1.35 -11.38 -5.49
N LEU A 60 -0.94 -11.75 -4.28
CA LEU A 60 -0.34 -10.85 -3.29
C LEU A 60 0.98 -10.25 -3.79
N LEU A 61 1.87 -11.07 -4.38
CA LEU A 61 3.13 -10.59 -4.96
C LEU A 61 2.89 -9.70 -6.18
N PHE A 62 1.90 -10.01 -7.00
CA PHE A 62 1.52 -9.18 -8.13
C PHE A 62 1.02 -7.81 -7.66
N LEU A 63 0.09 -7.77 -6.70
CA LEU A 63 -0.42 -6.54 -6.12
C LEU A 63 0.69 -5.75 -5.41
N ALA A 64 1.57 -6.43 -4.67
CA ALA A 64 2.74 -5.84 -4.04
C ALA A 64 3.66 -5.18 -5.05
N SER A 65 3.94 -5.85 -6.18
CA SER A 65 4.80 -5.32 -7.24
C SER A 65 4.20 -4.09 -7.93
N LEU A 66 2.87 -4.06 -8.11
CA LEU A 66 2.17 -2.89 -8.66
C LEU A 66 2.24 -1.70 -7.70
N MET A 67 1.92 -1.92 -6.42
CA MET A 67 1.97 -0.89 -5.37
C MET A 67 3.38 -0.33 -5.21
N ALA A 68 4.39 -1.20 -5.09
CA ALA A 68 5.78 -0.80 -4.99
C ALA A 68 6.26 -0.09 -6.26
N GLY A 69 5.88 -0.58 -7.45
CA GLY A 69 6.23 0.03 -8.72
C GLY A 69 5.68 1.46 -8.86
N VAL A 70 4.40 1.65 -8.56
CA VAL A 70 3.77 2.98 -8.55
C VAL A 70 4.46 3.87 -7.53
N GLY A 71 4.66 3.39 -6.29
CA GLY A 71 5.30 4.14 -5.22
C GLY A 71 6.74 4.57 -5.53
N ILE A 72 7.54 3.71 -6.17
CA ILE A 72 8.90 4.03 -6.60
C ILE A 72 8.88 5.10 -7.70
N ILE A 73 8.01 4.96 -8.71
CA ILE A 73 7.91 5.91 -9.81
C ILE A 73 7.49 7.29 -9.28
N THR A 74 6.47 7.33 -8.42
CA THR A 74 6.01 8.58 -7.80
C THR A 74 7.07 9.18 -6.89
N LEU A 75 7.89 8.34 -6.21
CA LEU A 75 8.99 8.81 -5.37
C LEU A 75 10.07 9.48 -6.21
N ILE A 76 10.44 8.88 -7.34
CA ILE A 76 11.39 9.45 -8.29
C ILE A 76 10.88 10.80 -8.79
N ILE A 77 9.60 10.87 -9.19
CA ILE A 77 8.97 12.13 -9.63
C ILE A 77 9.01 13.17 -8.50
N ALA A 78 8.67 12.80 -7.26
CA ALA A 78 8.71 13.69 -6.11
C ALA A 78 10.12 14.24 -5.84
N LEU A 79 11.15 13.41 -6.01
CA LEU A 79 12.55 13.80 -5.90
C LEU A 79 12.97 14.79 -7.01
N VAL A 80 12.55 14.55 -8.25
CA VAL A 80 12.83 15.43 -9.40
C VAL A 80 12.15 16.78 -9.24
N VAL A 81 10.88 16.79 -8.82
CA VAL A 81 10.07 18.01 -8.61
C VAL A 81 10.44 18.73 -7.29
N LYS A 82 11.35 18.16 -6.48
CA LYS A 82 11.80 18.70 -5.18
C LYS A 82 10.63 18.99 -4.24
N VAL A 83 9.67 18.06 -4.17
CA VAL A 83 8.53 18.17 -3.25
C VAL A 83 9.04 18.21 -1.80
N PRO A 84 8.53 19.11 -0.94
CA PRO A 84 8.95 19.18 0.45
C PRO A 84 8.70 17.85 1.16
N ARG A 85 9.75 17.29 1.77
CA ARG A 85 9.75 15.96 2.42
C ARG A 85 9.12 15.98 3.82
N GLN A 86 8.06 16.75 4.00
CA GLN A 86 7.44 16.91 5.31
C GLN A 86 6.43 15.79 5.55
N TYR A 87 6.79 14.86 6.43
CA TYR A 87 5.85 13.87 6.97
C TYR A 87 5.24 14.44 8.25
N GLY A 88 4.10 15.14 8.11
CA GLY A 88 3.35 15.68 9.24
C GLY A 88 2.38 14.66 9.85
N LYS A 89 1.65 15.08 10.89
CA LYS A 89 0.61 14.24 11.54
C LYS A 89 -0.48 13.77 10.57
N SER A 90 -0.90 14.63 9.62
CA SER A 90 -1.87 14.24 8.58
C SER A 90 -1.34 13.08 7.73
N ALA A 91 -0.06 13.11 7.36
CA ALA A 91 0.55 12.04 6.55
C ALA A 91 0.69 10.72 7.33
N LEU A 92 0.96 10.77 8.64
CA LEU A 92 0.95 9.57 9.48
C LEU A 92 -0.45 8.97 9.63
N ARG A 93 -1.48 9.83 9.69
CA ARG A 93 -2.87 9.39 9.69
C ARG A 93 -3.24 8.71 8.36
N GLU A 94 -2.83 9.31 7.25
CA GLU A 94 -3.00 8.78 5.90
C GLU A 94 -2.32 7.42 5.71
N LEU A 95 -1.07 7.30 6.15
CA LEU A 95 -0.35 6.02 6.23
C LEU A 95 -1.15 5.01 7.06
N GLY A 96 -1.70 5.41 8.20
CA GLY A 96 -2.54 4.55 9.04
C GLY A 96 -3.75 3.96 8.30
N ILE A 97 -4.48 4.78 7.54
CA ILE A 97 -5.60 4.33 6.70
C ILE A 97 -5.11 3.31 5.66
N ILE A 98 -3.98 3.58 5.01
CA ILE A 98 -3.44 2.72 3.96
C ILE A 98 -2.96 1.38 4.52
N LEU A 99 -2.39 1.37 5.74
CA LEU A 99 -2.03 0.14 6.45
C LEU A 99 -3.26 -0.70 6.81
N GLU A 100 -4.35 -0.08 7.25
CA GLU A 100 -5.61 -0.79 7.49
C GLU A 100 -6.17 -1.39 6.20
N LEU A 101 -6.21 -0.61 5.12
CA LEU A 101 -6.67 -1.07 3.81
C LEU A 101 -5.81 -2.21 3.28
N ALA A 102 -4.48 -2.14 3.44
CA ALA A 102 -3.57 -3.20 3.06
C ALA A 102 -3.89 -4.51 3.79
N GLY A 103 -4.13 -4.43 5.11
CA GLY A 103 -4.56 -5.57 5.91
C GLY A 103 -5.88 -6.15 5.39
N ILE A 104 -6.89 -5.31 5.15
CA ILE A 104 -8.20 -5.73 4.61
C ILE A 104 -8.05 -6.41 3.25
N ILE A 105 -7.22 -5.87 2.35
CA ILE A 105 -6.97 -6.47 1.03
C ILE A 105 -6.38 -7.87 1.18
N VAL A 106 -5.43 -8.06 2.09
CA VAL A 106 -4.87 -9.39 2.39
C VAL A 106 -5.95 -10.32 2.92
N PHE A 107 -6.78 -9.88 3.87
CA PHE A 107 -7.89 -10.67 4.41
C PHE A 107 -8.87 -11.12 3.33
N VAL A 108 -9.27 -10.21 2.43
CA VAL A 108 -10.18 -10.52 1.32
C VAL A 108 -9.52 -11.52 0.35
N THR A 109 -8.23 -11.37 0.09
CA THR A 109 -7.47 -12.29 -0.79
C THR A 109 -7.34 -13.68 -0.19
N LEU A 110 -7.40 -13.82 1.14
CA LEU A 110 -7.28 -15.07 1.88
C LEU A 110 -8.63 -15.63 2.37
N TRP A 111 -9.76 -14.98 2.04
CA TRP A 111 -11.07 -15.26 2.60
C TRP A 111 -11.56 -16.70 2.36
N ASP A 112 -11.21 -17.28 1.21
CA ASP A 112 -11.71 -18.59 0.77
C ASP A 112 -11.00 -19.78 1.44
N ARG A 113 -10.23 -19.55 2.51
CA ARG A 113 -9.40 -20.57 3.18
C ARG A 113 -9.73 -20.84 4.63
N PRO A 114 -9.38 -22.06 5.11
CA PRO A 114 -9.19 -22.28 6.53
C PRO A 114 -8.11 -21.33 7.05
N ILE A 115 -8.48 -20.52 8.05
CA ILE A 115 -7.66 -19.43 8.55
C ILE A 115 -6.50 -20.01 9.36
N GLU A 116 -5.29 -19.96 8.82
CA GLU A 116 -4.07 -20.28 9.55
C GLU A 116 -3.55 -19.05 10.29
N ILE A 117 -3.23 -19.20 11.57
CA ILE A 117 -2.78 -18.10 12.44
C ILE A 117 -1.53 -17.41 11.86
N SER A 118 -0.63 -18.17 11.23
CA SER A 118 0.57 -17.65 10.54
C SER A 118 0.24 -16.63 9.44
N SER A 119 -0.86 -16.84 8.71
CA SER A 119 -1.32 -15.98 7.61
C SER A 119 -2.04 -14.72 8.07
N LEU A 120 -2.49 -14.69 9.34
CA LEU A 120 -3.19 -13.57 9.96
C LEU A 120 -2.26 -12.55 10.62
N ILE A 121 -1.09 -12.99 11.10
CA ILE A 121 -0.22 -12.15 11.94
C ILE A 121 0.14 -10.84 11.24
N ILE A 122 0.54 -10.90 9.97
CA ILE A 122 1.01 -9.74 9.21
C ILE A 122 -0.14 -8.76 8.92
N PRO A 123 -1.30 -9.19 8.37
CA PRO A 123 -2.42 -8.27 8.15
C PRO A 123 -3.01 -7.73 9.47
N GLU A 124 -3.05 -8.50 10.56
CA GLU A 124 -3.51 -8.00 11.86
C GLU A 124 -2.58 -6.95 12.44
N ILE A 125 -1.26 -7.17 12.41
CA ILE A 125 -0.28 -6.16 12.84
C ILE A 125 -0.42 -4.90 12.00
N SER A 126 -0.62 -5.03 10.68
CA SER A 126 -0.85 -3.88 9.79
C SER A 126 -2.07 -3.06 10.22
N VAL A 127 -3.20 -3.72 10.52
CA VAL A 127 -4.41 -3.05 10.99
C VAL A 127 -4.20 -2.41 12.36
N LEU A 128 -3.55 -3.10 13.30
CA LEU A 128 -3.30 -2.57 14.64
C LEU A 128 -2.37 -1.34 14.61
N VAL A 129 -1.30 -1.40 13.82
CA VAL A 129 -0.39 -0.26 13.62
C VAL A 129 -1.11 0.88 12.91
N GLY A 130 -1.95 0.57 11.91
CA GLY A 130 -2.77 1.55 11.22
C GLY A 130 -3.73 2.28 12.16
N LEU A 131 -4.44 1.53 13.00
CA LEU A 131 -5.37 2.06 14.00
C LEU A 131 -4.64 2.89 15.06
N TRP A 132 -3.47 2.44 15.51
CA TRP A 132 -2.65 3.21 16.45
C TRP A 132 -2.21 4.55 15.86
N LEU A 133 -1.75 4.57 14.60
CA LEU A 133 -1.39 5.78 13.88
C LEU A 133 -2.58 6.72 13.68
N LEU A 134 -3.78 6.18 13.43
CA LEU A 134 -5.02 6.95 13.33
C LEU A 134 -5.43 7.59 14.66
N VAL A 135 -5.30 6.86 15.76
CA VAL A 135 -5.66 7.35 17.10
C VAL A 135 -4.67 8.42 17.58
N GLU A 136 -3.38 8.20 17.42
CA GLU A 136 -2.33 9.13 17.86
C GLU A 136 -2.34 10.44 17.05
N ASN A 137 -2.64 10.35 15.75
CA ASN A 137 -2.64 11.50 14.84
C ASN A 137 -4.05 12.05 14.55
N ARG A 138 -5.01 11.81 15.46
CA ARG A 138 -6.40 12.27 15.32
C ARG A 138 -6.55 13.81 15.48
N LYS A 139 -5.55 14.49 16.07
CA LYS A 139 -5.52 15.95 16.30
C LYS A 139 -4.61 16.68 15.32
#